data_AF-A0A6B3GQ73-F1
#
_entry.id   AF-A0A6B3GQ73-F1
#
_cell.length_a   1.000
_cell.length_b   1.000
_cell.length_c   1.000
_cell.angle_alpha   90.00
_cell.angle_beta   90.00
_cell.angle_gamma   90.00
#
_symmetry.space_group_name_H-M   'P 1'
#
loop_
_entity.id
_entity.type
_entity.pdbx_description
1 polymer ?
#
loop_
_entity_poly.entity_id
_entity_poly.type
_entity_poly.pdbx_seq_one_letter_code
_entity_poly.pdbx_strand_id
1 'polypeptide(L)'
;MRYDTADPYAVHATFHTGAEETVEWVFARDLLAEGLHRPTGTGDVRVWPSRSHGQGVVCIALSSPEGEALLEAPARALESFLKRTDAAVPPGTEHRHFDLDTELSHILAES
;
A
#
# COMPACT_ATOMS: atom_id res chain seq x y z
N MET A 1 9.74 -0.47 -1.97
CA MET A 1 8.36 -0.92 -2.29
C MET A 1 8.45 -1.88 -3.45
N ARG A 2 7.69 -2.97 -3.37
CA ARG A 2 7.61 -4.04 -4.37
C ARG A 2 6.15 -4.23 -4.76
N TYR A 3 5.95 -4.50 -6.04
CA TYR A 3 4.67 -4.88 -6.62
C TYR A 3 4.87 -6.20 -7.35
N ASP A 4 3.91 -7.12 -7.22
CA ASP A 4 3.92 -8.42 -7.88
C ASP A 4 2.59 -8.59 -8.60
N THR A 5 2.61 -8.99 -9.87
CA THR A 5 1.37 -9.24 -10.60
C THR A 5 0.61 -10.46 -10.10
N ALA A 6 1.28 -11.37 -9.36
CA ALA A 6 0.64 -12.49 -8.69
C ALA A 6 -0.20 -12.06 -7.47
N ASP A 7 0.07 -10.88 -6.90
CA ASP A 7 -0.75 -10.24 -5.87
C ASP A 7 -1.10 -8.81 -6.31
N PRO A 8 -1.99 -8.68 -7.31
CA PRO A 8 -2.16 -7.44 -8.05
C PRO A 8 -2.82 -6.32 -7.25
N TYR A 9 -3.44 -6.66 -6.10
CA TYR A 9 -4.08 -5.72 -5.20
C TYR A 9 -3.13 -5.15 -4.15
N ALA A 10 -1.97 -5.77 -3.93
CA ALA A 10 -1.07 -5.44 -2.84
C ALA A 10 0.17 -4.64 -3.29
N VAL A 11 0.67 -3.82 -2.38
CA VAL A 11 2.00 -3.21 -2.43
C VAL A 11 2.75 -3.58 -1.15
N HIS A 12 3.89 -4.25 -1.32
CA HIS A 12 4.77 -4.61 -0.22
C HIS A 12 5.76 -3.48 0.03
N ALA A 13 5.87 -3.03 1.28
CA ALA A 13 6.85 -2.05 1.71
C ALA A 13 7.69 -2.61 2.85
N THR A 14 9.00 -2.39 2.76
CA THR A 14 9.94 -2.72 3.81
C THR A 14 10.47 -1.43 4.40
N PHE A 15 10.18 -1.17 5.67
CA PHE A 15 10.68 -0.02 6.41
C PHE A 15 11.85 -0.45 7.27
N HIS A 16 12.93 0.33 7.26
CA HIS A 16 14.10 0.09 8.09
C HIS A 16 13.95 0.94 9.36
N THR A 17 13.74 0.30 10.51
CA THR A 17 13.52 0.96 11.81
C THR A 17 14.80 1.08 12.64
N GLY A 18 15.88 0.44 12.20
CA GLY A 18 17.22 0.49 12.80
C GLY A 18 18.28 -0.01 11.82
N ALA A 19 19.52 -0.19 12.29
CA ALA A 19 20.65 -0.61 11.44
C ALA A 19 20.45 -2.02 10.81
N GLU A 20 19.75 -2.91 11.50
CA GLU A 20 19.49 -4.30 11.05
C GLU A 20 18.01 -4.70 11.18
N GLU A 21 17.14 -3.80 11.64
CA GLU A 21 15.73 -4.11 11.86
C GLU A 21 14.87 -3.57 10.71
N THR A 22 14.08 -4.48 10.12
CA THR A 22 13.13 -4.15 9.08
C THR A 22 11.74 -4.67 9.43
N VAL A 23 10.73 -3.86 9.14
CA VAL A 23 9.32 -4.26 9.24
C VAL A 23 8.71 -4.27 7.85
N GLU A 24 8.06 -5.38 7.49
CA GLU A 24 7.29 -5.49 6.26
C GLU A 24 5.84 -5.10 6.51
N TRP A 25 5.29 -4.29 5.61
CA TRP A 25 3.89 -3.94 5.55
C TRP A 25 3.34 -4.23 4.17
N VAL A 26 2.09 -4.69 4.16
CA VAL A 26 1.31 -4.89 2.94
C VAL A 26 0.20 -3.86 2.93
N PHE A 27 0.13 -3.10 1.83
CA PHE A 27 -0.87 -2.06 1.62
C PHE A 27 -1.76 -2.44 0.44
N ALA A 28 -3.05 -2.08 0.52
CA ALA A 28 -3.86 -2.06 -0.68
C ALA A 28 -3.32 -0.99 -1.65
N ARG A 29 -3.17 -1.35 -2.92
CA ARG A 29 -2.61 -0.48 -3.96
C ARG A 29 -3.48 0.76 -4.19
N ASP A 30 -4.78 0.58 -4.18
CA ASP A 30 -5.78 1.64 -4.34
C ASP A 30 -5.78 2.64 -3.17
N LEU A 31 -5.56 2.17 -1.94
CA LEU A 31 -5.42 3.00 -0.75
C LEU A 31 -4.28 4.01 -0.90
N LEU A 32 -3.12 3.56 -1.40
CA LEU A 32 -1.98 4.43 -1.67
C LEU A 32 -2.25 5.40 -2.83
N ALA A 33 -2.95 4.94 -3.87
CA ALA A 33 -3.31 5.77 -5.03
C ALA A 33 -4.30 6.88 -4.66
N GLU A 34 -5.30 6.57 -3.84
CA GLU A 34 -6.25 7.55 -3.33
C GLU A 34 -5.59 8.51 -2.34
N GLY A 35 -4.70 7.98 -1.47
CA GLY A 35 -3.95 8.73 -0.48
C GLY A 35 -2.99 9.78 -1.05
N LEU A 36 -2.64 9.71 -2.33
CA LEU A 36 -1.95 10.78 -3.05
C LEU A 36 -2.78 12.06 -3.20
N HIS A 37 -4.11 11.94 -3.17
CA HIS A 37 -5.04 13.00 -3.56
C HIS A 37 -5.92 13.48 -2.41
N ARG A 38 -6.30 12.58 -1.49
CA ARG A 38 -7.18 12.91 -0.36
C ARG A 38 -6.90 12.02 0.85
N PRO A 39 -7.28 12.44 2.07
CA PRO A 39 -7.29 11.56 3.22
C PRO A 39 -8.18 10.34 2.99
N THR A 40 -7.67 9.15 3.29
CA THR A 40 -8.33 7.85 3.12
C THR A 40 -7.81 6.81 4.10
N GLY A 41 -8.42 5.63 4.10
CA GLY A 41 -8.12 4.52 5.00
C GLY A 41 -8.98 4.48 6.25
N THR A 42 -9.17 3.27 6.76
CA THR A 42 -9.95 2.96 7.95
C THR A 42 -9.26 1.83 8.72
N GLY A 43 -9.34 1.86 10.05
CA GLY A 43 -8.67 0.88 10.90
C GLY A 43 -7.17 1.17 11.01
N ASP A 44 -6.36 0.16 10.75
CA ASP A 44 -4.93 0.12 11.08
C ASP A 44 -4.07 0.96 10.13
N VAL A 45 -4.60 1.37 8.97
CA VAL A 45 -3.87 2.19 8.00
C VAL A 45 -4.70 3.42 7.61
N ARG A 46 -4.09 4.59 7.76
CA ARG A 46 -4.61 5.87 7.25
C ARG A 46 -3.58 6.54 6.37
N VAL A 47 -4.01 7.07 5.23
CA VAL A 47 -3.14 7.69 4.23
C VAL A 47 -3.68 9.05 3.82
N TRP A 48 -2.83 10.07 3.76
CA TRP A 48 -3.26 11.41 3.33
C TRP A 48 -2.13 12.23 2.69
N PRO A 49 -2.46 13.16 1.77
CA PRO A 49 -1.47 14.07 1.22
C PRO A 49 -1.12 15.18 2.21
N SER A 50 0.14 15.59 2.22
CA SER A 50 0.65 16.69 3.04
C SER A 50 1.78 17.42 2.32
N ARG A 51 2.41 18.39 2.99
CA ARG A 51 3.61 19.06 2.54
C ARG A 51 4.64 19.08 3.66
N SER A 52 5.87 18.71 3.34
CA SER A 52 7.02 18.74 4.24
C SER A 52 8.16 19.48 3.53
N HIS A 53 8.74 20.49 4.18
CA HIS A 53 9.79 21.34 3.60
C HIS A 53 9.51 21.89 2.19
N GLY A 54 8.25 22.26 1.92
CA GLY A 54 7.80 22.78 0.61
C GLY A 54 7.59 21.72 -0.47
N GLN A 55 7.89 20.45 -0.20
CA GLN A 55 7.68 19.32 -1.10
C GLN A 55 6.39 18.56 -0.74
N GLY A 56 5.74 17.99 -1.75
CA GLY A 56 4.58 17.12 -1.54
C GLY A 56 5.00 15.77 -0.97
N VAL A 57 4.35 15.36 0.12
CA VAL A 57 4.54 14.05 0.75
C VAL A 57 3.19 13.36 0.93
N VAL A 58 3.23 12.04 1.04
CA VAL A 58 2.10 11.24 1.50
C VAL A 58 2.45 10.73 2.89
N CYS A 59 1.59 11.05 3.85
CA CYS A 59 1.68 10.56 5.21
C CYS A 59 0.93 9.23 5.31
N ILE A 60 1.53 8.24 5.96
CA ILE A 60 0.94 6.92 6.22
C ILE A 60 1.02 6.69 7.73
N ALA A 61 -0.13 6.69 8.40
CA ALA A 61 -0.22 6.25 9.79
C ALA A 61 -0.57 4.77 9.84
N LEU A 62 0.17 4.06 10.69
CA LEU A 62 0.05 2.65 10.98
C LEU A 62 -0.29 2.51 12.46
N SER A 63 -1.33 1.75 12.75
CA SER A 63 -1.76 1.44 14.12
C SER A 63 -1.81 -0.07 14.27
N SER A 64 -1.13 -0.60 15.29
CA SER A 64 -1.23 -2.00 15.71
C SER A 64 -1.38 -2.06 17.24
N PRO A 65 -1.74 -3.22 17.81
CA PRO A 65 -1.75 -3.39 19.26
C PRO A 65 -0.39 -3.11 19.92
N GLU A 66 0.72 -3.29 19.21
CA GLU A 66 2.07 -3.03 19.71
C GLU A 66 2.48 -1.55 19.63
N GLY A 67 1.78 -0.71 18.85
CA GLY A 67 2.05 0.72 18.79
C GLY A 67 1.55 1.45 17.55
N GLU A 68 1.93 2.73 17.45
CA GLU A 68 1.63 3.58 16.30
C GLU A 68 2.92 4.04 15.61
N ALA A 69 2.89 4.12 14.28
CA ALA A 69 3.96 4.69 13.47
C ALA A 69 3.41 5.70 12.46
N LEU A 70 4.14 6.77 12.22
CA LEU A 70 3.86 7.75 11.17
C LEU A 70 5.03 7.79 10.19
N LEU A 71 4.72 7.56 8.92
CA LEU A 71 5.68 7.52 7.83
C LEU A 71 5.39 8.64 6.84
N GLU A 72 6.45 9.22 6.26
CA GLU A 72 6.35 10.17 5.16
C GLU A 72 7.05 9.60 3.92
N ALA A 73 6.32 9.51 2.82
CA ALA A 73 6.85 9.14 1.51
C ALA A 73 6.85 10.35 0.57
N PRO A 74 7.92 10.59 -0.22
CA PRO A 74 7.89 11.62 -1.25
C PRO A 74 6.78 11.34 -2.26
N ALA A 75 5.82 12.26 -2.41
CA ALA A 75 4.62 12.01 -3.21
C ALA A 75 4.95 11.67 -4.67
N ARG A 76 5.96 12.35 -5.26
CA ARG A 76 6.42 12.08 -6.62
C ARG A 76 6.99 10.68 -6.81
N ALA A 77 7.71 10.17 -5.81
CA ALA A 77 8.31 8.83 -5.88
C ALA A 77 7.23 7.75 -5.79
N LEU A 78 6.26 7.93 -4.87
CA LEU A 78 5.10 7.05 -4.73
C LEU A 78 4.22 7.07 -5.99
N GLU A 79 3.90 8.24 -6.52
CA GLU A 79 3.14 8.39 -7.77
C GLU A 79 3.86 7.72 -8.94
N SER A 80 5.16 7.92 -9.07
CA SER A 80 5.96 7.28 -10.13
C SER A 80 6.01 5.76 -9.99
N PHE A 81 5.99 5.25 -8.75
CA PHE A 81 5.89 3.81 -8.48
C PHE A 81 4.52 3.27 -8.91
N LEU A 82 3.43 3.90 -8.49
CA LEU A 82 2.07 3.47 -8.83
C LEU A 82 1.79 3.54 -10.35
N LYS A 83 2.33 4.54 -11.05
CA LYS A 83 2.24 4.56 -12.52
C LYS A 83 2.87 3.33 -13.18
N ARG A 84 3.93 2.75 -12.60
CA ARG A 84 4.52 1.51 -13.10
C ARG A 84 3.67 0.29 -12.77
N THR A 85 2.99 0.28 -11.62
CA THR A 85 2.07 -0.80 -11.26
C THR A 85 0.82 -0.77 -12.15
N ASP A 86 0.31 0.42 -12.47
CA ASP A 86 -0.83 0.61 -13.38
C ASP A 86 -0.49 0.19 -14.81
N ALA A 87 0.76 0.41 -15.25
CA ALA A 87 1.23 -0.07 -16.54
C ALA A 87 1.35 -1.61 -16.60
N ALA A 88 1.65 -2.26 -15.47
CA ALA A 88 1.73 -3.72 -15.39
C ALA A 88 0.33 -4.37 -15.28
N VAL A 89 -0.53 -3.82 -14.42
CA VAL A 89 -1.92 -4.25 -14.23
C VAL A 89 -2.79 -3.00 -14.05
N PRO A 90 -3.49 -2.56 -15.11
CA PRO A 90 -4.38 -1.40 -15.02
C PRO A 90 -5.44 -1.57 -13.92
N PRO A 91 -5.79 -0.51 -13.18
CA PRO A 91 -6.87 -0.56 -12.20
C PRO A 91 -8.17 -1.10 -12.81
N GLY A 92 -8.83 -2.03 -12.11
CA GLY A 92 -10.03 -2.73 -12.56
C GLY A 92 -9.75 -3.98 -13.42
N THR A 93 -8.49 -4.33 -13.68
CA THR A 93 -8.10 -5.53 -14.45
C THR A 93 -7.39 -6.60 -13.62
N GLU A 94 -7.31 -6.40 -12.30
CA GLU A 94 -6.60 -7.26 -11.36
C GLU A 94 -7.10 -8.71 -11.36
N HIS A 95 -8.41 -8.92 -11.50
CA HIS A 95 -9.07 -10.23 -11.60
C HIS A 95 -8.54 -11.13 -12.73
N ARG A 96 -7.86 -10.55 -13.73
CA ARG A 96 -7.22 -11.34 -14.81
C ARG A 96 -5.92 -12.01 -14.37
N HIS A 97 -5.34 -11.54 -13.27
CA HIS A 97 -4.07 -11.99 -12.73
C HIS A 97 -4.23 -12.75 -11.41
N PHE A 98 -5.38 -12.59 -10.74
CA PHE A 98 -5.69 -13.22 -9.46
C PHE A 98 -7.14 -13.71 -9.46
N ASP A 99 -7.32 -15.02 -9.30
CA ASP A 99 -8.64 -15.64 -9.18
C ASP A 99 -9.15 -15.50 -7.74
N LEU A 100 -9.79 -14.35 -7.47
CA LEU A 100 -10.33 -14.00 -6.17
C LEU A 100 -11.38 -15.00 -5.67
N ASP A 101 -12.16 -15.60 -6.57
CA ASP A 101 -13.23 -16.53 -6.21
C ASP A 101 -12.66 -17.85 -5.71
N THR A 102 -11.59 -18.33 -6.34
CA THR A 102 -10.87 -19.53 -5.89
C THR A 102 -10.25 -19.30 -4.51
N GLU A 103 -9.58 -18.17 -4.30
CA GLU A 103 -8.93 -17.85 -3.02
C GLU A 103 -9.93 -17.66 -1.88
N LEU A 104 -11.05 -16.98 -2.13
CA LEU A 104 -12.09 -16.81 -1.13
C LEU A 104 -12.74 -18.15 -0.75
N SER A 105 -12.90 -19.05 -1.73
CA SER A 105 -13.43 -20.40 -1.50
C SER A 105 -12.51 -21.22 -0.59
N HIS A 106 -11.19 -21.06 -0.71
CA HIS A 106 -10.23 -21.70 0.18
C HIS A 106 -10.39 -21.25 1.63
N ILE A 107 -10.46 -19.94 1.88
CA ILE A 107 -10.61 -19.38 3.24
C ILE A 107 -11.92 -19.85 3.90
N LEU A 108 -13.02 -19.84 3.15
CA LEU A 108 -14.33 -20.27 3.65
C LEU A 108 -14.43 -21.79 3.87
N ALA A 109 -13.65 -22.58 3.14
CA ALA A 109 -13.56 -24.03 3.33
C ALA A 109 -12.66 -24.44 4.51
N GLU A 110 -11.77 -23.55 4.95
CA GLU A 110 -10.94 -23.72 6.15
C GLU A 110 -11.63 -23.23 7.44
N SER A 111 -12.90 -22.81 7.37
CA SER A 111 -13.71 -22.28 8.48
C SER A 111 -14.78 -23.24 8.98
#